data_AF-A0A2A2QJ91-F1
#
_entry.id   AF-A0A2A2QJ91-F1
#
_cell.length_a   1.000
_cell.length_b   1.000
_cell.length_c   1.000
_cell.angle_alpha   90.00
_cell.angle_beta   90.00
_cell.angle_gamma   90.00
#
_symmetry.space_group_name_H-M   'P 1'
#
loop_
_entity.id
_entity.type
_entity.pdbx_description
1 polymer ?
#
loop_
_entity_poly.entity_id
_entity_poly.type
_entity_poly.pdbx_seq_one_letter_code
_entity_poly.pdbx_strand_id
1 'polypeptide(L)'
;MGSRVTWGICDQGISKVALVLNFDNVLGAIESSACKETEKIWSGQRSRRLPEDIQERSFLKLRQLHQAGELADMRVPPSNRLEALSGNLKGFWSVRINQQWRLVFRWNDGMASEVRISDYH
;
A
#
# COMPACT_ATOMS: atom_id res chain seq x y z
N MET A 1 24.66 -5.12 -21.60
CA MET A 1 24.71 -4.10 -20.54
C MET A 1 23.31 -3.96 -19.96
N GLY A 2 22.95 -4.82 -19.00
CA GLY A 2 21.64 -4.82 -18.35
C GLY A 2 21.79 -4.37 -16.91
N SER A 3 21.34 -3.16 -16.60
CA SER A 3 21.47 -2.55 -15.29
C SER A 3 20.56 -3.28 -14.30
N ARG A 4 21.21 -3.84 -13.29
CA ARG A 4 20.70 -4.51 -12.11
C ARG A 4 19.73 -3.58 -11.36
N VAL A 5 18.42 -3.86 -11.40
CA VAL A 5 17.41 -3.21 -10.55
C VAL A 5 17.56 -3.78 -9.15
N THR A 6 18.07 -2.98 -8.22
CA THR A 6 18.15 -3.33 -6.81
C THR A 6 16.76 -3.21 -6.18
N TRP A 7 16.22 -4.35 -5.77
CA TRP A 7 14.99 -4.47 -4.97
C TRP A 7 15.20 -3.79 -3.61
N GLY A 8 14.77 -2.53 -3.50
CA GLY A 8 14.81 -1.77 -2.27
C GLY A 8 13.60 -2.05 -1.38
N ILE A 9 13.85 -2.60 -0.20
CA ILE A 9 12.95 -2.65 0.98
C ILE A 9 11.78 -3.63 0.89
N CYS A 10 12.05 -4.91 0.63
CA CYS A 10 11.12 -5.96 1.06
C CYS A 10 11.88 -7.25 1.36
N ASP A 11 12.62 -7.27 2.48
CA ASP A 11 13.24 -8.49 2.97
C ASP A 11 12.32 -9.19 3.98
N GLN A 12 11.77 -10.30 3.50
CA GLN A 12 11.27 -11.53 4.12
C GLN A 12 10.84 -11.49 5.62
N GLY A 13 9.63 -11.99 5.86
CA GLY A 13 9.15 -12.42 7.17
C GLY A 13 7.69 -12.04 7.36
N ILE A 14 6.81 -12.98 7.05
CA ILE A 14 5.38 -12.89 7.33
C ILE A 14 5.21 -12.88 8.86
N SER A 15 4.83 -11.74 9.44
CA SER A 15 4.38 -11.69 10.83
C SER A 15 2.87 -11.55 10.81
N LYS A 16 2.17 -12.53 11.39
CA LYS A 16 0.75 -12.38 11.77
C LYS A 16 0.70 -11.34 12.89
N VAL A 17 0.22 -10.14 12.63
CA VAL A 17 -0.10 -9.18 13.70
C VAL A 17 -1.56 -9.39 14.15
N ALA A 18 -1.70 -9.74 15.43
CA ALA A 18 -2.96 -9.91 16.13
C ALA A 18 -3.43 -8.60 16.76
N LEU A 19 -4.63 -8.20 16.35
CA LEU A 19 -5.66 -7.33 16.95
C LEU A 19 -5.40 -6.66 18.31
N VAL A 20 -5.41 -5.32 18.28
CA VAL A 20 -6.14 -4.43 19.20
C VAL A 20 -6.68 -3.32 18.28
N LEU A 21 -7.92 -3.32 17.80
CA LEU A 21 -9.21 -3.28 18.49
C LEU A 21 -10.27 -4.03 17.65
N ASN A 22 -11.06 -4.88 18.31
CA ASN A 22 -12.23 -5.51 17.70
C ASN A 22 -13.39 -4.52 17.66
N PHE A 23 -13.87 -4.12 16.47
CA PHE A 23 -15.31 -4.10 16.09
C PHE A 23 -15.63 -3.65 14.65
N ASP A 24 -14.74 -3.80 13.66
CA ASP A 24 -15.07 -3.47 12.25
C ASP A 24 -14.93 -4.69 11.34
N ASN A 25 -15.82 -5.68 11.50
CA ASN A 25 -16.14 -6.58 10.41
C ASN A 25 -17.50 -6.19 9.82
N VAL A 26 -17.52 -5.04 9.15
CA VAL A 26 -18.51 -4.71 8.12
C VAL A 26 -17.77 -3.85 7.08
N LEU A 27 -17.19 -4.51 6.06
CA LEU A 27 -16.56 -3.92 4.86
C LEU A 27 -15.19 -3.24 5.04
N GLY A 28 -14.19 -3.95 5.57
CA GLY A 28 -12.79 -3.52 5.55
C GLY A 28 -11.99 -4.20 4.44
N ALA A 29 -11.46 -3.44 3.49
CA ALA A 29 -10.96 -3.95 2.21
C ALA A 29 -9.52 -4.50 2.21
N ILE A 30 -8.66 -4.28 3.21
CA ILE A 30 -7.25 -4.72 3.11
C ILE A 30 -7.07 -6.15 3.64
N GLU A 31 -6.86 -7.11 2.74
CA GLU A 31 -6.67 -8.53 3.05
C GLU A 31 -5.23 -8.83 3.48
N SER A 32 -4.23 -8.23 2.82
CA SER A 32 -2.82 -8.51 3.12
C SER A 32 -1.89 -7.36 2.76
N SER A 33 -0.85 -7.17 3.59
CA SER A 33 0.28 -6.31 3.26
C SER A 33 1.46 -7.16 2.79
N ALA A 34 2.19 -6.68 1.79
CA ALA A 34 3.34 -7.41 1.25
C ALA A 34 4.65 -7.09 1.97
N CYS A 35 4.70 -6.07 2.84
CA CYS A 35 5.91 -5.71 3.57
C CYS A 35 5.67 -5.24 5.00
N LYS A 36 6.62 -5.56 5.89
CA LYS A 36 6.59 -5.21 7.32
C LYS A 36 6.45 -3.71 7.57
N GLU A 37 7.01 -2.88 6.70
CA GLU A 37 6.91 -1.42 6.87
C GLU A 37 5.48 -0.94 6.62
N THR A 38 4.78 -1.48 5.61
CA THR A 38 3.37 -1.16 5.37
C THR A 38 2.50 -1.61 6.53
N GLU A 39 2.77 -2.79 7.09
CA GLU A 39 2.09 -3.29 8.28
C GLU A 39 2.31 -2.41 9.53
N LYS A 40 3.55 -1.94 9.74
CA LYS A 40 3.85 -0.97 10.81
C LYS A 40 3.06 0.31 10.64
N ILE A 41 3.04 0.89 9.43
CA ILE A 41 2.27 2.11 9.18
C ILE A 41 0.79 1.86 9.41
N TRP A 42 0.25 0.72 8.95
CA TRP A 42 -1.16 0.37 9.16
C TRP A 42 -1.53 0.21 10.64
N SER A 43 -0.63 -0.38 11.44
CA SER A 43 -0.79 -0.51 12.90
C SER A 43 -0.52 0.79 13.68
N GLY A 44 -0.27 1.91 12.99
CA GLY A 44 0.03 3.21 13.61
C GLY A 44 1.44 3.32 14.21
N GLN A 45 2.32 2.36 13.91
CA GLN A 45 3.71 2.37 14.38
C GLN A 45 4.60 3.16 13.42
N ARG A 46 5.56 3.90 13.99
CA ARG A 46 6.57 4.63 13.19
C ARG A 46 7.62 3.68 12.62
N SER A 47 7.85 3.78 11.31
CA SER A 47 9.00 3.18 10.63
C SER A 47 10.23 4.07 10.76
N ARG A 48 11.41 3.46 10.91
CA ARG A 48 12.71 4.16 10.80
C ARG A 48 13.24 4.22 9.37
N ARG A 49 12.60 3.49 8.45
CA ARG A 49 13.05 3.35 7.05
C ARG A 49 12.35 4.32 6.10
N LEU A 50 11.17 4.80 6.48
CA LEU A 50 10.39 5.74 5.70
C LEU A 50 10.49 7.13 6.31
N PRO A 51 10.62 8.20 5.49
CA PRO A 51 10.51 9.57 5.98
C PRO A 51 9.14 9.84 6.64
N GLU A 52 9.10 10.71 7.65
CA GLU A 52 7.89 10.95 8.46
C GLU A 52 6.69 11.42 7.62
N ASP A 53 6.90 12.30 6.65
CA ASP A 53 5.85 12.80 5.75
C ASP A 53 5.26 11.68 4.88
N ILE A 54 6.08 10.69 4.50
CA ILE A 54 5.64 9.52 3.73
C ILE A 54 4.80 8.62 4.62
N GLN A 55 5.17 8.42 5.88
CA GLN A 55 4.42 7.58 6.80
C GLN A 55 3.00 8.10 7.02
N GLU A 56 2.87 9.40 7.29
CA GLU A 56 1.58 10.06 7.50
C GLU A 56 0.69 9.97 6.24
N ARG A 57 1.24 10.33 5.08
CA ARG A 57 0.49 10.28 3.81
C ARG A 57 0.12 8.85 3.43
N SER A 58 1.03 7.90 3.64
CA SER A 58 0.77 6.48 3.38
C SER A 58 -0.34 5.96 4.28
N PHE A 59 -0.33 6.31 5.57
CA PHE A 59 -1.40 5.94 6.49
C PHE A 59 -2.78 6.43 6.02
N LEU A 60 -2.86 7.69 5.58
CA LEU A 60 -4.10 8.24 5.01
C LEU A 60 -4.54 7.49 3.74
N LYS A 61 -3.60 7.07 2.89
CA LYS A 61 -3.90 6.27 1.70
C LYS A 61 -4.33 4.85 2.03
N LEU A 62 -3.73 4.22 3.04
CA LEU A 62 -4.13 2.90 3.51
C LEU A 62 -5.54 2.95 4.11
N ARG A 63 -5.86 3.99 4.88
CA ARG A 63 -7.21 4.19 5.40
C ARG A 63 -8.23 4.38 4.29
N GLN A 64 -7.88 5.17 3.28
CA GLN A 64 -8.72 5.33 2.08
C GLN A 64 -8.94 4.00 1.37
N LEU A 65 -7.87 3.22 1.16
CA LEU A 65 -7.94 1.91 0.51
C LEU A 65 -8.80 0.93 1.31
N HIS A 66 -8.69 0.94 2.64
CA HIS A 66 -9.51 0.11 3.53
C HIS A 66 -11.00 0.44 3.46
N GLN A 67 -11.35 1.70 3.18
CA GLN A 67 -12.73 2.19 3.09
C GLN A 67 -13.31 2.13 1.67
N ALA A 68 -12.48 1.87 0.66
CA ALA A 68 -12.91 1.84 -0.73
C ALA A 68 -13.86 0.66 -0.96
N GLY A 69 -15.05 0.93 -1.50
CA GLY A 69 -15.97 -0.10 -1.96
C GLY A 69 -15.66 -0.52 -3.40
N GLU A 70 -15.15 0.41 -4.19
CA GLU A 70 -14.74 0.17 -5.57
C GLU A 70 -13.38 0.79 -5.87
N LEU A 71 -12.72 0.27 -6.90
CA LEU A 71 -11.41 0.76 -7.33
C LEU A 71 -11.45 2.25 -7.74
N ALA A 72 -12.59 2.74 -8.22
CA ALA A 72 -12.76 4.12 -8.61
C ALA A 72 -12.66 5.11 -7.43
N ASP A 73 -12.96 4.67 -6.21
CA ASP A 73 -12.82 5.50 -4.99
C ASP A 73 -11.37 5.95 -4.79
N MET A 74 -10.42 5.11 -5.20
CA MET A 74 -8.99 5.43 -5.16
C MET A 74 -8.56 6.49 -6.18
N ARG A 75 -9.43 6.91 -7.11
CA ARG A 75 -9.16 8.04 -8.02
C ARG A 75 -9.41 9.39 -7.39
N VAL A 76 -10.16 9.44 -6.30
CA VAL A 76 -10.45 10.67 -5.57
C VAL A 76 -9.47 10.79 -4.40
N PRO A 77 -8.82 11.94 -4.17
CA PRO A 77 -8.76 13.12 -5.02
C PRO A 77 -7.95 12.90 -6.32
N PRO A 78 -8.13 13.74 -7.37
CA PRO A 78 -7.45 13.59 -8.66
C PRO A 78 -5.91 13.48 -8.60
N SER A 79 -5.30 13.96 -7.52
CA SER A 79 -3.86 13.83 -7.26
C SER A 79 -3.40 12.38 -7.06
N ASN A 80 -4.32 11.45 -6.76
CA ASN A 80 -4.04 10.04 -6.56
C ASN A 80 -3.45 9.38 -7.80
N ARG A 81 -3.89 9.81 -8.99
CA ARG A 81 -3.43 9.25 -10.28
C ARG A 81 -3.38 7.72 -10.23
N LEU A 82 -4.54 7.11 -10.02
CA LEU A 82 -4.65 5.66 -10.02
C LEU A 82 -4.24 5.10 -11.37
N GLU A 83 -3.22 4.24 -11.38
CA GLU A 83 -2.61 3.68 -12.58
C GLU A 83 -2.55 2.15 -12.48
N ALA A 84 -2.98 1.45 -13.54
CA ALA A 84 -2.76 0.01 -13.67
C ALA A 84 -1.30 -0.23 -14.07
N LEU A 85 -0.60 -1.11 -13.35
CA LEU A 85 0.77 -1.48 -13.66
C LEU A 85 0.82 -2.56 -14.74
N SER A 86 1.92 -2.59 -15.49
CA SER A 86 2.13 -3.49 -16.63
C SER A 86 3.39 -4.36 -16.45
N GLY A 87 3.65 -5.26 -17.40
CA GLY A 87 4.79 -6.18 -17.37
C GLY A 87 4.72 -7.15 -16.19
N ASN A 88 5.80 -7.25 -15.42
CA ASN A 88 5.90 -8.15 -14.25
C ASN A 88 4.94 -7.78 -13.11
N LEU A 89 4.39 -6.56 -13.13
CA LEU A 89 3.42 -6.06 -12.15
C LEU A 89 2.00 -6.03 -12.72
N LYS A 90 1.73 -6.78 -13.80
CA LYS A 90 0.37 -6.91 -14.34
C LYS A 90 -0.58 -7.41 -13.25
N GLY A 91 -1.72 -6.72 -13.13
CA GLY A 91 -2.73 -6.99 -12.09
C GLY A 91 -2.52 -6.21 -10.79
N PHE A 92 -1.42 -5.46 -10.67
CA PHE A 92 -1.27 -4.46 -9.62
C PHE A 92 -1.75 -3.09 -10.08
N TRP A 93 -2.15 -2.31 -9.10
CA TRP A 93 -2.55 -0.92 -9.20
C TRP A 93 -1.59 -0.08 -8.37
N SER A 94 -1.38 1.16 -8.80
CA SER A 94 -0.59 2.12 -8.04
C SER A 94 -1.36 3.43 -7.83
N VAL A 95 -1.19 3.99 -6.64
CA VAL A 95 -1.70 5.31 -6.25
C VAL A 95 -0.56 6.16 -5.74
N ARG A 96 -0.56 7.43 -6.10
CA ARG A 96 0.48 8.39 -5.73
C ARG A 96 0.37 8.80 -4.25
N ILE A 97 1.49 8.66 -3.54
CA ILE A 97 1.66 9.22 -2.18
C ILE A 97 2.26 10.62 -2.28
N ASN A 98 3.34 10.75 -3.06
CA ASN A 98 3.93 12.04 -3.41
C ASN A 98 4.65 11.95 -4.77
N GLN A 99 5.56 12.88 -5.08
CA GLN A 99 6.26 12.87 -6.36
C GLN A 99 7.04 11.56 -6.61
N GLN A 100 7.65 11.01 -5.56
CA GLN A 100 8.57 9.87 -5.59
C GLN A 100 7.90 8.55 -5.20
N TRP A 101 7.06 8.54 -4.16
CA TRP A 101 6.50 7.33 -3.55
C TRP A 101 5.12 6.95 -4.12
N ARG A 102 4.86 5.65 -4.17
CA ARG A 102 3.61 5.04 -4.63
C ARG A 102 3.12 3.97 -3.65
N LEU A 103 1.81 3.90 -3.45
CA LEU A 103 1.14 2.76 -2.84
C LEU A 103 0.78 1.78 -3.95
N VAL A 104 1.27 0.55 -3.88
CA VAL A 104 1.04 -0.50 -4.88
C VAL A 104 0.24 -1.63 -4.23
N PHE A 105 -0.80 -2.11 -4.90
CA PHE A 105 -1.70 -3.15 -4.37
C PHE A 105 -2.37 -3.93 -5.50
N ARG A 106 -2.85 -5.13 -5.21
CA ARG A 106 -3.82 -5.84 -6.05
C ARG A 106 -5.22 -5.47 -5.60
N TRP A 107 -6.15 -5.44 -6.54
CA TRP A 107 -7.56 -5.17 -6.24
C TRP A 107 -8.41 -6.30 -6.80
N ASN A 108 -9.24 -6.90 -5.96
CA ASN A 108 -10.19 -7.94 -6.32
C ASN A 108 -11.49 -7.73 -5.55
N ASP A 109 -12.57 -7.40 -6.25
CA ASP A 109 -13.95 -7.34 -5.73
C ASP A 109 -14.10 -6.68 -4.34
N GLY A 110 -13.66 -5.42 -4.23
CA GLY A 110 -13.75 -4.68 -2.97
C GLY A 110 -12.64 -4.97 -1.97
N MET A 111 -11.69 -5.85 -2.31
CA MET A 111 -10.57 -6.22 -1.46
C MET A 111 -9.22 -5.86 -2.10
N ALA A 112 -8.34 -5.26 -1.32
CA ALA A 112 -6.97 -4.96 -1.64
C ALA A 112 -6.01 -5.97 -0.99
N SER A 113 -5.10 -6.53 -1.78
CA SER A 113 -4.10 -7.49 -1.32
C SER A 113 -2.69 -7.12 -1.77
N GLU A 114 -1.68 -7.72 -1.14
CA GLU A 114 -0.27 -7.48 -1.40
C GLU A 114 0.16 -5.99 -1.35
N VAL A 115 -0.50 -5.23 -0.46
CA VAL A 115 -0.32 -3.78 -0.35
C VAL A 115 1.11 -3.45 0.08
N ARG A 116 1.78 -2.54 -0.64
CA ARG A 116 3.14 -2.09 -0.35
C ARG A 116 3.37 -0.62 -0.69
N ILE A 117 4.21 0.04 0.10
CA ILE A 117 4.75 1.37 -0.19
C ILE A 117 6.07 1.20 -0.96
N SER A 118 6.16 1.76 -2.16
CA SER A 118 7.33 1.65 -3.04
C SER A 118 7.85 3.03 -3.44
N ASP A 119 9.17 3.16 -3.53
CA ASP A 119 9.83 4.25 -4.22
C ASP A 119 9.83 3.99 -5.74
N TYR A 120 9.85 5.03 -6.55
CA TYR A 120 9.97 5.00 -8.01
C TYR A 120 11.42 5.17 -8.50
N HIS A 121 12.41 5.28 -7.60
CA HIS A 121 13.85 5.39 -7.92
C HIS A 121 14.67 4.20 -7.43
#